data_AF-A0A157S8G2-F1
#
_entry.id   AF-A0A157S8G2-F1
#
_cell.length_a   1.000
_cell.length_b   1.000
_cell.length_c   1.000
_cell.angle_alpha   90.00
_cell.angle_beta   90.00
_cell.angle_gamma   90.00
#
_symmetry.space_group_name_H-M   'P 1'
#
loop_
_entity.id
_entity.type
_entity.pdbx_description
1 polymer ?
#
loop_
_entity_poly.entity_id
_entity_poly.type
_entity_poly.pdbx_seq_one_letter_code
_entity_poly.pdbx_strand_id
1 'polypeptide(L)'
;MLTLDKRTPFPRRGGDQLARLSGMQCQAPQFHGWVSGQADYRGPVPVTVDSAAEYVRQVCGVSSRADLDHNREAARRFHALIRRPFLDYVQRREGLGQIFMGYRVTAQGIQAAYAHVSTFVQAISEAELGEVLLPYLIPVDPWEGVSRLDAAGAAARQVLFDLTRQGKVRSIGRGLVGERLWRSV
;
A
#
# COMPACT_ATOMS: atom_id res chain seq x y z
N MET A 1 -9.88 55.90 2.03
CA MET A 1 -8.87 54.87 1.72
C MET A 1 -8.89 53.88 2.87
N LEU A 2 -9.75 52.86 2.81
CA LEU A 2 -9.95 51.88 3.88
C LEU A 2 -9.26 50.57 3.48
N THR A 3 -8.23 50.21 4.23
CA THR A 3 -7.53 48.93 4.17
C THR A 3 -8.47 47.83 4.67
N LEU A 4 -8.85 46.89 3.78
CA LEU A 4 -9.51 45.65 4.18
C LEU A 4 -8.52 44.74 4.91
N ASP A 5 -8.68 44.63 6.23
CA ASP A 5 -8.11 43.55 7.02
C ASP A 5 -8.83 42.23 6.66
N LYS A 6 -8.09 41.26 6.10
CA LYS A 6 -8.58 39.96 5.64
C LYS A 6 -8.37 38.83 6.66
N ARG A 7 -8.40 39.11 7.96
CA ARG A 7 -8.20 38.06 8.98
C ARG A 7 -9.42 37.88 9.87
N THR A 8 -10.36 37.07 9.40
CA THR A 8 -11.28 36.36 10.29
C THR A 8 -11.30 34.89 9.89
N PRO A 9 -10.74 33.97 10.70
CA PRO A 9 -10.81 32.55 10.37
C PRO A 9 -12.22 32.04 10.70
N PHE A 10 -12.96 31.64 9.67
CA PHE A 10 -14.21 30.89 9.85
C PHE A 10 -13.92 29.56 10.56
N PRO A 11 -14.71 29.15 11.57
CA PRO A 11 -14.54 27.86 12.22
C PRO A 11 -14.83 26.73 11.21
N ARG A 12 -13.78 26.03 10.78
CA ARG A 12 -13.88 24.97 9.75
C ARG A 12 -14.27 23.64 10.38
N ARG A 13 -15.55 23.29 10.37
CA ARG A 13 -16.00 21.90 10.53
C ARG A 13 -16.03 21.24 9.14
N GLY A 14 -15.07 20.35 8.87
CA GLY A 14 -15.10 19.42 7.73
C GLY A 14 -14.12 19.67 6.57
N GLY A 15 -13.30 20.73 6.63
CA GLY A 15 -12.40 21.15 5.54
C GLY A 15 -10.91 21.05 5.86
N ASP A 16 -10.50 20.12 6.72
CA ASP A 16 -9.12 19.90 7.18
C ASP A 16 -8.64 18.45 6.99
N GLN A 17 -9.43 17.58 6.35
CA GLN A 17 -9.12 16.16 6.32
C GLN A 17 -7.90 15.85 5.45
N LEU A 18 -7.74 16.50 4.29
CA LEU A 18 -6.62 16.23 3.38
C LEU A 18 -5.36 16.97 3.81
N ALA A 19 -5.47 18.22 4.27
CA ALA A 19 -4.33 18.94 4.81
C ALA A 19 -3.74 18.22 6.03
N ARG A 20 -4.60 17.76 6.96
CA ARG A 20 -4.16 17.01 8.14
C ARG A 20 -3.57 15.66 7.77
N LEU A 21 -4.23 14.93 6.86
CA LEU A 21 -3.72 13.64 6.37
C LEU A 21 -2.35 13.78 5.68
N SER A 22 -2.19 14.80 4.84
CA SER A 22 -0.90 15.11 4.21
C SER A 22 0.16 15.48 5.27
N GLY A 23 -0.25 16.24 6.30
CA GLY A 23 0.55 16.53 7.49
C GLY A 23 1.13 15.27 8.14
N MET A 24 0.25 14.34 8.51
CA MET A 24 0.62 13.08 9.15
C MET A 24 1.51 12.22 8.24
N GLN A 25 1.23 12.13 6.94
CA GLN A 25 2.07 11.38 6.01
C GLN A 25 3.50 11.94 5.94
N CYS A 26 3.66 13.27 5.88
CA CYS A 26 4.98 13.89 5.82
C CYS A 26 5.81 13.68 7.09
N GLN A 27 5.20 13.29 8.20
CA GLN A 27 5.91 12.95 9.44
C GLN A 27 6.31 11.46 9.49
N ALA A 28 5.69 10.60 8.68
CA ALA A 28 5.92 9.16 8.74
C ALA A 28 7.24 8.76 8.06
N PRO A 29 8.16 8.05 8.75
CA PRO A 29 9.44 7.62 8.16
C PRO A 29 9.27 6.73 6.92
N GLN A 30 8.21 5.91 6.86
CA GLN A 30 7.93 5.11 5.66
C GLN A 30 7.56 5.97 4.44
N PHE A 31 6.96 7.14 4.65
CA PHE A 31 6.66 8.09 3.58
C PHE A 31 7.94 8.73 3.07
N HIS A 32 8.89 9.06 3.96
CA HIS A 32 10.22 9.54 3.58
C HIS A 32 10.94 8.56 2.66
N GLY A 33 10.97 7.28 3.04
CA GLY A 33 11.55 6.23 2.21
C GLY A 33 10.83 6.02 0.86
N TRP A 34 9.51 6.22 0.82
CA TRP A 34 8.75 6.16 -0.42
C TRP A 34 9.04 7.34 -1.35
N VAL A 35 9.08 8.56 -0.79
CA VAL A 35 9.39 9.81 -1.52
C VAL A 35 10.80 9.75 -2.10
N SER A 36 11.80 9.27 -1.34
CA SER A 36 13.17 9.13 -1.85
C SER A 36 13.30 8.17 -3.03
N GLY A 37 12.35 7.24 -3.19
CA GLY A 37 12.32 6.32 -4.32
C GLY A 37 11.54 6.81 -5.54
N GLN A 38 10.95 8.01 -5.50
CA GLN A 38 10.19 8.54 -6.63
C GLN A 38 11.13 9.10 -7.70
N ALA A 39 10.87 8.74 -8.97
CA ALA A 39 11.69 9.16 -10.11
C ALA A 39 11.76 10.68 -10.28
N ASP A 40 10.75 11.41 -9.80
CA ASP A 40 10.63 12.86 -9.92
C ASP A 40 11.07 13.62 -8.66
N TYR A 41 11.46 12.92 -7.59
CA TYR A 41 11.97 13.57 -6.38
C TYR A 41 13.38 14.11 -6.63
N ARG A 42 13.61 15.39 -6.30
CA ARG A 42 14.90 16.10 -6.45
C ARG A 42 15.39 16.75 -5.16
N GLY A 43 14.73 16.45 -4.04
CA GLY A 43 15.06 17.03 -2.74
C GLY A 43 16.21 16.30 -2.03
N PRO A 44 16.54 16.74 -0.80
CA PRO A 44 17.60 16.13 0.01
C PRO A 44 17.31 14.66 0.35
N VAL A 45 18.39 13.90 0.53
CA VAL A 45 18.40 12.53 1.06
C VAL A 45 19.33 12.53 2.29
N PRO A 46 18.87 12.17 3.50
CA PRO A 46 17.53 11.64 3.80
C PRO A 46 16.42 12.69 3.63
N VAL A 47 15.23 12.21 3.27
CA VAL A 47 14.03 13.04 3.15
C VAL A 47 13.64 13.56 4.53
N THR A 48 13.38 14.85 4.64
CA THR A 48 12.91 15.49 5.88
C THR A 48 11.41 15.74 5.80
N VAL A 49 10.79 16.10 6.93
CA VAL A 49 9.37 16.48 6.96
C VAL A 49 9.08 17.64 6.00
N ASP A 50 9.99 18.61 5.91
CA ASP A 50 9.83 19.78 5.05
C ASP A 50 10.02 19.44 3.57
N SER A 51 11.01 18.61 3.23
CA SER A 51 11.19 18.19 1.83
C SER A 51 10.10 17.24 1.35
N ALA A 52 9.53 16.41 2.25
CA ALA A 52 8.32 15.64 1.97
C ALA A 52 7.11 16.54 1.73
N ALA A 53 6.94 17.60 2.54
CA ALA A 53 5.85 18.56 2.37
C ALA A 53 6.00 19.36 1.07
N GLU A 54 7.23 19.71 0.68
CA GLU A 54 7.54 20.36 -0.59
C GLU A 54 7.21 19.44 -1.78
N TYR A 55 7.58 18.16 -1.70
CA TYR A 55 7.21 17.18 -2.72
C TYR A 55 5.68 17.10 -2.90
N VAL A 56 4.91 17.07 -1.81
CA VAL A 56 3.43 17.08 -1.91
C VAL A 56 2.93 18.35 -2.61
N ARG A 57 3.46 19.52 -2.25
CA ARG A 57 3.09 20.80 -2.88
C ARG A 57 3.35 20.80 -4.38
N GLN A 58 4.53 20.34 -4.79
CA GLN A 58 4.94 20.27 -6.19
C GLN A 58 4.04 19.35 -7.00
N VAL A 59 3.83 18.11 -6.53
CA VAL A 59 2.99 17.11 -7.22
C VAL A 59 1.53 17.55 -7.29
N CYS A 60 1.01 18.21 -6.25
CA CYS A 60 -0.37 18.70 -6.23
C CYS A 60 -0.56 20.05 -6.93
N GLY A 61 0.52 20.80 -7.18
CA GLY A 61 0.47 22.14 -7.78
C GLY A 61 -0.15 23.18 -6.85
N VAL A 62 0.21 23.16 -5.56
CA VAL A 62 -0.29 24.09 -4.53
C VAL A 62 0.86 24.74 -3.77
N SER A 63 0.67 25.97 -3.30
CA SER A 63 1.64 26.66 -2.45
C SER A 63 1.51 26.28 -0.98
N SER A 64 0.34 25.80 -0.55
CA SER A 64 0.11 25.30 0.80
C SER A 64 -0.64 23.96 0.80
N ARG A 65 -0.27 23.06 1.72
CA ARG A 65 -1.03 21.81 1.94
C ARG A 65 -2.46 22.07 2.42
N ALA A 66 -2.72 23.24 3.02
CA ALA A 66 -4.06 23.66 3.40
C ALA A 66 -4.98 23.85 2.19
N ASP A 67 -4.43 24.07 0.99
CA ASP A 67 -5.20 24.27 -0.23
C ASP A 67 -5.80 22.96 -0.76
N LEU A 68 -5.30 21.80 -0.30
CA LEU A 68 -5.82 20.48 -0.69
C LEU A 68 -7.32 20.33 -0.38
N ASP A 69 -7.80 20.97 0.68
CA ASP A 69 -9.21 20.87 1.09
C ASP A 69 -10.12 21.83 0.31
N HIS A 70 -9.57 22.83 -0.39
CA HIS A 70 -10.33 23.88 -1.08
C HIS A 70 -10.16 23.85 -2.61
N ASN A 71 -9.14 23.14 -3.10
CA ASN A 71 -8.85 22.97 -4.52
C ASN A 71 -9.12 21.52 -4.94
N ARG A 72 -10.23 21.30 -5.65
CA ARG A 72 -10.66 19.96 -6.09
C ARG A 72 -9.62 19.27 -6.98
N GLU A 73 -8.92 20.02 -7.82
CA GLU A 73 -7.91 19.46 -8.72
C GLU A 73 -6.64 19.04 -7.93
N ALA A 74 -6.23 19.85 -6.95
CA ALA A 74 -5.16 19.49 -6.04
C ALA A 74 -5.51 18.25 -5.19
N ALA A 75 -6.75 18.16 -4.69
CA ALA A 75 -7.26 16.98 -3.99
C ALA A 75 -7.21 15.73 -4.88
N ARG A 76 -7.65 15.85 -6.14
CA ARG A 76 -7.62 14.76 -7.12
C ARG A 76 -6.19 14.26 -7.35
N ARG A 77 -5.23 15.18 -7.54
CA ARG A 77 -3.80 14.85 -7.69
C ARG A 77 -3.24 14.20 -6.43
N PHE A 78 -3.56 14.74 -5.25
CA PHE A 78 -3.13 14.16 -3.98
C PHE A 78 -3.61 12.71 -3.85
N HIS A 79 -4.87 12.43 -4.17
CA HIS A 79 -5.41 11.08 -4.14
C HIS A 79 -4.73 10.15 -5.15
N ALA A 80 -4.61 10.59 -6.40
CA ALA A 80 -4.15 9.76 -7.51
C ALA A 80 -2.63 9.53 -7.51
N LEU A 81 -1.85 10.55 -7.16
CA LEU A 81 -0.40 10.56 -7.34
C LEU A 81 0.37 10.32 -6.04
N ILE A 82 -0.26 10.56 -4.88
CA ILE A 82 0.40 10.44 -3.58
C ILE A 82 -0.28 9.37 -2.72
N ARG A 83 -1.53 9.60 -2.30
CA ARG A 83 -2.19 8.77 -1.30
C ARG A 83 -2.33 7.31 -1.74
N ARG A 84 -2.89 7.04 -2.93
CA ARG A 84 -3.07 5.66 -3.40
C ARG A 84 -1.72 4.97 -3.68
N PRO A 85 -0.78 5.56 -4.43
CA PRO A 85 0.54 4.94 -4.65
C PRO A 85 1.33 4.69 -3.37
N PHE A 86 1.25 5.61 -2.40
CA PHE A 86 1.89 5.43 -1.11
C PHE A 86 1.24 4.31 -0.30
N LEU A 87 -0.09 4.21 -0.25
CA LEU A 87 -0.79 3.10 0.40
C LEU A 87 -0.42 1.76 -0.24
N ASP A 88 -0.37 1.69 -1.57
CA ASP A 88 0.08 0.50 -2.29
C ASP A 88 1.55 0.16 -1.96
N TYR A 89 2.41 1.17 -1.78
CA TYR A 89 3.79 0.96 -1.35
C TYR A 89 3.86 0.41 0.08
N VAL A 90 3.13 1.01 1.03
CA VAL A 90 3.07 0.54 2.42
C VAL A 90 2.54 -0.90 2.46
N GLN A 91 1.47 -1.19 1.73
CA GLN A 91 0.90 -2.54 1.65
C GLN A 91 1.90 -3.55 1.06
N ARG A 92 2.68 -3.15 0.05
CA ARG A 92 3.73 -4.00 -0.54
C ARG A 92 4.94 -4.20 0.38
N ARG A 93 5.35 -3.16 1.11
CA ARG A 93 6.54 -3.20 1.98
C ARG A 93 6.30 -3.83 3.34
N GLU A 94 5.11 -3.67 3.89
CA GLU A 94 4.71 -4.32 5.14
C GLU A 94 4.20 -5.74 4.92
N GLY A 95 4.09 -6.17 3.66
CA GLY A 95 3.64 -7.50 3.28
C GLY A 95 2.19 -7.72 3.69
N LEU A 96 1.27 -7.01 3.03
CA LEU A 96 -0.16 -7.05 3.37
C LEU A 96 -0.40 -6.58 4.81
N GLY A 97 -0.61 -5.26 4.99
CA GLY A 97 -1.41 -4.75 6.11
C GLY A 97 -2.87 -5.26 6.12
N GLN A 98 -3.16 -6.30 5.35
CA GLN A 98 -4.43 -6.98 5.23
C GLN A 98 -4.39 -8.19 6.17
N ILE A 99 -5.36 -8.23 7.07
CA ILE A 99 -5.52 -9.34 7.98
C ILE A 99 -6.32 -10.44 7.27
N PHE A 100 -5.75 -11.63 7.20
CA PHE A 100 -6.39 -12.84 6.70
C PHE A 100 -6.91 -13.62 7.89
N MET A 101 -8.22 -13.52 8.12
CA MET A 101 -8.91 -14.27 9.17
C MET A 101 -8.28 -14.10 10.56
N GLY A 102 -7.85 -12.88 10.87
CA GLY A 102 -7.17 -12.55 12.13
C GLY A 102 -5.64 -12.71 12.15
N TYR A 103 -5.02 -13.13 11.04
CA TYR A 103 -3.58 -13.24 10.89
C TYR A 103 -3.01 -12.23 9.90
N ARG A 104 -1.82 -11.71 10.17
CA ARG A 104 -1.07 -10.85 9.25
C ARG A 104 0.10 -11.64 8.67
N VAL A 105 0.33 -11.55 7.37
CA VAL A 105 1.56 -12.09 6.75
C VAL A 105 2.70 -11.10 6.97
N THR A 106 3.92 -11.56 7.24
CA THR A 106 5.06 -10.62 7.30
C THR A 106 5.51 -10.19 5.91
N ALA A 107 6.17 -9.02 5.83
CA ALA A 107 6.91 -8.60 4.66
C ALA A 107 7.85 -9.70 4.12
N GLN A 108 8.54 -10.40 5.02
CA GLN A 108 9.42 -11.51 4.66
C GLN A 108 8.65 -12.67 4.02
N GLY A 109 7.46 -13.00 4.54
CA GLY A 109 6.60 -14.04 3.95
C GLY A 109 6.15 -13.71 2.54
N ILE A 110 5.82 -12.45 2.27
CA ILE A 110 5.47 -12.00 0.92
C ILE A 110 6.67 -12.10 -0.03
N GLN A 111 7.86 -11.70 0.42
CA GLN A 111 9.07 -11.88 -0.38
C GLN A 111 9.36 -13.36 -0.65
N ALA A 112 9.20 -14.22 0.35
CA ALA A 112 9.38 -15.67 0.21
C ALA A 112 8.38 -16.27 -0.79
N ALA A 113 7.11 -15.89 -0.72
CA ALA A 113 6.09 -16.31 -1.68
C ALA A 113 6.40 -15.85 -3.10
N TYR A 114 6.79 -14.60 -3.29
CA TYR A 114 7.19 -14.09 -4.61
C TYR A 114 8.42 -14.80 -5.16
N ALA A 115 9.46 -15.00 -4.34
CA ALA A 115 10.64 -15.74 -4.73
C ALA A 115 10.27 -17.17 -5.14
N HIS A 116 9.46 -17.85 -4.33
CA HIS A 116 9.02 -19.22 -4.59
C HIS A 116 8.25 -19.35 -5.90
N VAL A 117 7.28 -18.46 -6.16
CA VAL A 117 6.52 -18.46 -7.42
C VAL A 117 7.38 -18.10 -8.62
N SER A 118 8.37 -17.22 -8.45
CA SER A 118 9.25 -16.79 -9.56
C SER A 118 10.30 -17.84 -9.92
N THR A 119 10.72 -18.69 -8.98
CA THR A 119 11.66 -19.79 -9.24
C THR A 119 10.98 -21.10 -9.62
N PHE A 120 9.67 -21.22 -9.39
CA PHE A 120 8.91 -22.41 -9.75
C PHE A 120 8.74 -22.54 -11.27
N VAL A 121 9.33 -23.60 -11.83
CA VAL A 121 9.16 -23.99 -13.25
C VAL A 121 7.85 -24.76 -13.45
N GLN A 122 7.39 -25.46 -12.41
CA GLN A 122 6.15 -26.21 -12.42
C GLN A 122 4.96 -25.34 -12.03
N ALA A 123 3.76 -25.89 -12.19
CA ALA A 123 2.58 -25.20 -11.71
C ALA A 123 2.51 -25.28 -10.19
N ILE A 124 2.02 -24.22 -9.55
CA ILE A 124 1.81 -24.15 -8.10
C ILE A 124 0.33 -24.00 -7.80
N SER A 125 -0.13 -24.69 -6.78
CA SER A 125 -1.46 -24.58 -6.22
C SER A 125 -1.52 -23.53 -5.11
N GLU A 126 -2.74 -23.14 -4.76
CA GLU A 126 -2.98 -22.29 -3.61
C GLU A 126 -2.51 -22.93 -2.30
N ALA A 127 -2.69 -24.25 -2.14
CA ALA A 127 -2.32 -24.98 -0.94
C ALA A 127 -0.80 -24.99 -0.74
N GLU A 128 -0.03 -25.30 -1.79
CA GLU A 128 1.43 -25.28 -1.75
C GLU A 128 1.97 -23.89 -1.41
N LEU A 129 1.42 -22.83 -2.01
CA LEU A 129 1.82 -21.48 -1.65
C LEU A 129 1.40 -21.09 -0.23
N GLY A 130 0.26 -21.61 0.25
CA GLY A 130 -0.16 -21.49 1.64
C GLY A 130 0.85 -22.09 2.62
N GLU A 131 1.42 -23.25 2.30
CA GLU A 131 2.49 -23.87 3.10
C GLU A 131 3.75 -23.03 3.17
N VAL A 132 4.12 -22.37 2.06
CA VAL A 132 5.25 -21.42 2.03
C VAL A 132 4.98 -20.23 2.96
N LEU A 133 3.73 -19.77 3.04
CA LEU A 133 3.34 -18.60 3.84
C LEU A 133 3.17 -18.91 5.33
N LEU A 134 2.79 -20.15 5.69
CA LEU A 134 2.51 -20.61 7.06
C LEU A 134 3.47 -20.06 8.15
N PRO A 135 4.80 -20.20 8.02
CA PRO A 135 5.74 -19.74 9.06
C PRO A 135 5.75 -18.22 9.22
N TYR A 136 5.25 -17.47 8.24
CA TYR A 136 5.26 -16.02 8.19
C TYR A 136 3.94 -15.37 8.60
N LEU A 137 2.93 -16.14 9.03
CA LEU A 137 1.72 -15.55 9.63
C LEU A 137 1.96 -15.20 11.09
N ILE A 138 1.63 -13.96 11.46
CA ILE A 138 1.60 -13.46 12.83
C ILE A 138 0.14 -13.33 13.26
N PRO A 139 -0.29 -13.94 14.38
CA PRO A 139 -1.64 -13.73 14.90
C PRO A 139 -1.79 -12.27 15.34
N VAL A 140 -2.90 -11.64 14.94
CA VAL A 140 -3.30 -10.31 15.40
C VAL A 140 -4.56 -10.43 16.26
N ASP A 141 -5.60 -11.04 15.69
CA ASP A 141 -6.86 -11.36 16.35
C ASP A 141 -7.55 -12.53 15.61
N PRO A 142 -7.03 -13.77 15.73
CA PRO A 142 -7.53 -14.94 15.00
C PRO A 142 -9.03 -15.14 15.16
N TRP A 143 -9.74 -15.27 14.04
CA TRP A 143 -11.18 -15.52 14.07
C TRP A 143 -11.48 -16.88 14.70
N GLU A 144 -12.54 -16.96 15.48
CA GLU A 144 -12.96 -18.20 16.12
C GLU A 144 -13.24 -19.29 15.06
N GLY A 145 -12.72 -20.49 15.31
CA GLY A 145 -12.87 -21.64 14.40
C GLY A 145 -12.01 -21.59 13.14
N VAL A 146 -11.19 -20.55 12.94
CA VAL A 146 -10.30 -20.46 11.78
C VAL A 146 -8.88 -20.91 12.12
N SER A 147 -8.33 -21.82 11.32
CA SER A 147 -6.96 -22.27 11.49
C SER A 147 -5.95 -21.31 10.85
N ARG A 148 -4.70 -21.35 11.32
CA ARG A 148 -3.58 -20.65 10.68
C ARG A 148 -3.37 -21.12 9.22
N LEU A 149 -3.73 -22.36 8.90
CA LEU A 149 -3.68 -22.91 7.55
C LEU A 149 -4.74 -22.27 6.63
N ASP A 150 -5.96 -22.06 7.13
CA ASP A 150 -7.02 -21.38 6.39
C ASP A 150 -6.61 -19.93 6.06
N ALA A 151 -6.04 -19.24 7.06
CA ALA A 151 -5.49 -17.90 6.88
C ALA A 151 -4.33 -17.88 5.86
N ALA A 152 -3.46 -18.89 5.89
CA ALA A 152 -2.38 -19.04 4.92
C ALA A 152 -2.90 -19.27 3.50
N GLY A 153 -3.92 -20.12 3.31
CA GLY A 153 -4.58 -20.32 2.02
C GLY A 153 -5.24 -19.03 1.52
N ALA A 154 -5.91 -18.27 2.40
CA ALA A 154 -6.47 -16.98 2.06
C ALA A 154 -5.41 -15.97 1.61
N ALA A 155 -4.27 -15.92 2.28
CA ALA A 155 -3.14 -15.10 1.88
C ALA A 155 -2.54 -15.55 0.54
N ALA A 156 -2.39 -16.87 0.32
CA ALA A 156 -1.90 -17.43 -0.93
C ALA A 156 -2.79 -17.06 -2.12
N ARG A 157 -4.12 -17.12 -1.96
CA ARG A 157 -5.08 -16.63 -2.97
C ARG A 157 -4.83 -15.19 -3.34
N GLN A 158 -4.64 -14.34 -2.35
CA GLN A 158 -4.40 -12.91 -2.57
C GLN A 158 -3.08 -12.69 -3.32
N VAL A 159 -2.00 -13.36 -2.92
CA VAL A 159 -0.70 -13.29 -3.60
C VAL A 159 -0.82 -13.72 -5.07
N LEU A 160 -1.47 -14.86 -5.35
CA LEU A 160 -1.66 -15.35 -6.71
C LEU A 160 -2.54 -14.43 -7.56
N PHE A 161 -3.58 -13.86 -6.95
CA PHE A 161 -4.41 -12.85 -7.60
C PHE A 161 -3.61 -11.61 -7.98
N ASP A 162 -2.78 -11.09 -7.07
CA ASP A 162 -1.95 -9.91 -7.32
C ASP A 162 -0.88 -10.16 -8.38
N LEU A 163 -0.25 -11.34 -8.36
CA LEU A 163 0.71 -11.74 -9.40
C LEU A 163 0.03 -11.94 -10.76
N THR A 164 -1.20 -12.44 -10.79
CA THR A 164 -1.99 -12.59 -12.02
C THR A 164 -2.31 -11.21 -12.60
N ARG A 165 -2.74 -10.26 -11.76
CA ARG A 165 -3.00 -8.87 -12.17
C ARG A 165 -1.76 -8.15 -12.70
N GLN A 166 -0.58 -8.52 -12.20
CA GLN A 166 0.70 -8.02 -12.67
C GLN A 166 1.21 -8.72 -13.94
N GLY A 167 0.51 -9.75 -14.44
CA GLY A 167 0.94 -10.54 -15.60
C GLY A 167 2.14 -11.44 -15.34
N LYS A 168 2.51 -11.67 -14.07
CA LYS A 168 3.68 -12.49 -13.68
C LYS A 168 3.37 -13.98 -13.60
N VAL A 169 2.09 -14.31 -13.39
CA VAL A 169 1.58 -15.68 -13.42
C VAL A 169 0.28 -15.73 -14.20
N ARG A 170 -0.07 -16.91 -14.68
CA ARG A 170 -1.39 -17.21 -15.25
C ARG A 170 -1.96 -18.48 -14.65
N SER A 171 -3.27 -18.52 -14.48
CA SER A 171 -3.94 -19.78 -14.12
C SER A 171 -3.94 -20.72 -15.32
N ILE A 172 -3.58 -21.99 -15.09
CA ILE A 172 -3.46 -23.00 -16.16
C ILE A 172 -4.54 -24.10 -16.07
N GLY A 173 -5.55 -23.92 -15.23
CA GLY A 173 -6.65 -24.88 -15.03
C GLY A 173 -6.70 -25.44 -13.61
N ARG A 174 -7.28 -26.64 -13.48
CA ARG A 174 -7.38 -27.37 -12.22
C ARG A 174 -6.44 -28.58 -12.22
N GLY A 175 -5.83 -28.87 -11.09
CA GLY A 175 -5.05 -30.07 -10.84
C GLY A 175 -5.91 -31.30 -10.62
N LEU A 176 -5.26 -32.42 -10.30
CA LEU A 176 -5.90 -33.74 -10.18
C LEU A 176 -6.93 -33.79 -9.04
N VAL A 177 -6.76 -32.96 -8.00
CA VAL A 177 -7.65 -32.88 -6.84
C VAL A 177 -8.64 -31.70 -7.00
N GLY A 178 -8.70 -31.09 -8.18
CA GLY A 178 -9.60 -29.99 -8.50
C GLY A 178 -9.13 -28.61 -8.03
N GLU A 179 -7.96 -28.52 -7.40
CA GLU A 179 -7.31 -27.28 -6.98
C GLU A 179 -6.91 -26.43 -8.20
N ARG A 180 -7.03 -25.11 -8.11
CA ARG A 180 -6.58 -24.25 -9.20
C ARG A 180 -5.05 -24.21 -9.22
N LEU A 181 -4.47 -24.20 -10.42
CA LEU A 181 -3.03 -24.16 -10.63
C LEU A 181 -2.63 -22.87 -11.34
N TRP A 182 -1.47 -22.34 -10.97
CA TRP A 182 -0.84 -21.18 -11.56
C TRP A 182 0.57 -21.51 -12.05
N ARG A 183 0.99 -20.86 -13.13
CA ARG A 183 2.36 -20.95 -13.63
C ARG A 183 2.92 -19.56 -13.86
N SER A 184 4.20 -19.38 -13.57
CA SER A 184 4.96 -18.20 -13.99
C SER A 184 4.86 -17.97 -15.50
N VAL A 185 4.82 -16.69 -15.89
CA VAL A 185 4.76 -16.24 -17.28
C VAL A 185 6.14 -15.76 -17.71
#